data_AF-A0AAU5DHH7-F1
#
_entry.id   AF-A0AAU5DHH7-F1
#
_cell.length_a   1.000
_cell.length_b   1.000
_cell.length_c   1.000
_cell.angle_alpha   90.00
_cell.angle_beta   90.00
_cell.angle_gamma   90.00
#
_symmetry.space_group_name_H-M   'P 1'
#
loop_
_entity.id
_entity.type
_entity.pdbx_description
1 polymer ?
#
loop_
_entity_poly.entity_id
_entity_poly.type
_entity_poly.pdbx_seq_one_letter_code
_entity_poly.pdbx_strand_id
1 'polypeptide(L)'
;MGDREESEQSEESLVEWARKRDRRRASDRQITGRRRAEPLDPAARGRAAHLSPDAPRVLLELDDTTGQWIPVGLAADAREAAAFLAG
;
A
#
# COMPACT_ATOMS: atom_id res chain seq x y z
N MET A 1 9.28 51.56 -6.36
CA MET A 1 9.92 50.41 -5.68
C MET A 1 8.83 49.57 -5.10
N GLY A 2 8.76 48.31 -5.53
CA GLY A 2 7.69 47.39 -5.21
C GLY A 2 7.93 46.14 -6.04
N ASP A 3 9.11 45.54 -5.86
CA ASP A 3 9.48 44.23 -6.36
C ASP A 3 8.46 43.24 -5.78
N ARG A 4 7.41 42.99 -6.55
CA ARG A 4 6.48 41.90 -6.28
C ARG A 4 7.21 40.66 -6.75
N GLU A 5 7.93 40.03 -5.82
CA GLU A 5 8.54 38.72 -5.99
C GLU A 5 7.51 37.80 -6.65
N GLU A 6 7.66 37.58 -7.95
CA GLU A 6 6.99 36.53 -8.68
C GLU A 6 7.47 35.24 -8.02
N SER A 7 6.62 34.70 -7.16
CA SER A 7 6.81 33.40 -6.55
C SER A 7 6.96 32.38 -7.69
N GLU A 8 8.21 32.05 -8.00
CA GLU A 8 8.63 30.96 -8.87
C GLU A 8 8.07 29.66 -8.28
N GLN A 9 6.81 29.36 -8.59
CA GLN A 9 6.26 28.03 -8.44
C GLN A 9 7.02 27.16 -9.42
N SER A 10 8.14 26.60 -8.96
CA SER A 10 8.93 25.66 -9.71
C SER A 10 8.03 24.52 -10.16
N GLU A 11 7.63 24.54 -11.44
CA GLU A 11 6.88 23.49 -12.10
C GLU A 11 7.75 22.22 -12.08
N GLU A 12 7.55 21.37 -11.08
CA GLU A 12 8.28 20.11 -10.98
C GLU A 12 8.01 19.29 -12.24
N SER A 13 9.06 19.00 -13.01
CA SER A 13 8.97 18.14 -14.19
C SER A 13 8.32 16.81 -13.81
N LEU A 14 7.46 16.28 -14.68
CA LEU A 14 6.78 15.00 -14.48
C LEU A 14 7.76 13.86 -14.16
N VAL A 15 8.99 13.93 -14.66
CA VAL A 15 10.06 12.97 -14.37
C VAL A 15 10.51 13.05 -12.91
N GLU A 16 10.72 14.27 -12.40
CA GLU A 16 11.11 14.48 -11.00
C GLU A 16 9.97 14.12 -10.04
N TRP A 17 8.75 14.50 -10.40
CA TRP A 17 7.55 14.08 -9.67
C TRP A 17 7.43 12.55 -9.61
N ALA A 18 7.64 11.85 -10.74
CA ALA A 18 7.58 10.39 -10.80
C ALA A 18 8.66 9.76 -9.89
N ARG A 19 9.90 10.25 -9.94
CA ARG A 19 11.00 9.81 -9.06
C ARG A 19 10.66 10.00 -7.58
N LYS A 20 10.06 11.13 -7.24
CA LYS A 20 9.66 11.45 -5.86
C LYS A 20 8.53 10.55 -5.37
N ARG A 21 7.55 10.28 -6.22
CA ARG A 21 6.46 9.33 -5.96
C ARG A 21 6.99 7.91 -5.76
N ASP A 22 7.91 7.47 -6.59
CA ASP A 22 8.45 6.11 -6.50
C ASP A 22 9.34 5.95 -5.26
N ARG A 23 10.11 6.99 -4.89
CA ARG A 23 10.81 7.05 -3.59
C ARG A 23 9.84 6.97 -2.39
N ARG A 24 8.73 7.72 -2.42
CA ARG A 24 7.71 7.62 -1.37
C ARG A 24 7.13 6.22 -1.29
N ARG A 25 6.76 5.61 -2.41
CA ARG A 25 6.25 4.23 -2.43
C ARG A 25 7.29 3.22 -1.93
N ALA A 26 8.57 3.38 -2.26
CA ALA A 26 9.63 2.53 -1.73
C ALA A 26 9.77 2.67 -0.20
N SER A 27 9.70 3.90 0.31
CA SER A 27 9.68 4.16 1.76
C SER A 27 8.43 3.59 2.42
N ASP A 28 7.25 3.78 1.82
CA ASP A 28 5.99 3.23 2.32
C ASP A 28 6.03 1.71 2.35
N ARG A 29 6.61 1.05 1.34
CA ARG A 29 6.82 -0.41 1.33
C ARG A 29 7.74 -0.89 2.46
N GLN A 30 8.79 -0.12 2.78
CA GLN A 30 9.62 -0.42 3.95
C GLN A 30 8.84 -0.28 5.27
N ILE A 31 7.92 0.70 5.35
CA ILE A 31 7.14 0.99 6.55
C ILE A 31 5.92 0.05 6.71
N THR A 32 5.22 -0.27 5.62
CA THR A 32 3.99 -1.10 5.62
C THR A 32 4.23 -2.60 5.47
N GLY A 33 5.47 -3.00 5.19
CA GLY A 33 5.86 -4.40 5.00
C GLY A 33 5.60 -4.92 3.57
N ARG A 34 6.20 -6.07 3.24
CA ARG A 34 6.02 -6.77 1.94
C ARG A 34 4.85 -7.77 1.93
N ARG A 35 4.10 -7.83 3.03
CA ARG A 35 3.00 -8.77 3.26
C ARG A 35 1.74 -8.02 3.61
N ARG A 36 0.61 -8.50 3.10
CA ARG A 36 -0.71 -7.92 3.38
C ARG A 36 -1.78 -9.00 3.44
N ALA A 37 -2.83 -8.76 4.22
CA ALA A 37 -4.04 -9.56 4.22
C ALA A 37 -5.24 -8.67 3.84
N GLU A 38 -6.10 -9.17 2.95
CA GLU A 38 -7.36 -8.51 2.57
C GLU A 38 -8.54 -9.48 2.79
N PRO A 39 -9.73 -8.99 3.17
CA PRO A 39 -10.92 -9.84 3.28
C PRO A 39 -11.24 -10.53 1.96
N LEU A 40 -11.59 -11.81 2.02
CA LEU A 40 -11.99 -12.58 0.83
C LEU A 40 -13.44 -12.31 0.41
N ASP A 41 -14.23 -11.68 1.29
CA ASP A 41 -15.63 -11.36 1.04
C ASP A 41 -15.78 -10.19 0.04
N PRO A 42 -16.38 -10.39 -1.16
CA PRO A 42 -16.62 -9.33 -2.12
C PRO A 42 -17.62 -8.25 -1.64
N ALA A 43 -18.41 -8.54 -0.59
CA ALA A 43 -19.29 -7.57 0.07
C ALA A 43 -18.55 -6.71 1.10
N ALA A 44 -17.38 -7.13 1.59
CA ALA A 44 -16.52 -6.35 2.46
C ALA A 44 -15.77 -5.28 1.64
N ARG A 45 -16.51 -4.32 1.09
CA ARG A 45 -15.95 -3.24 0.27
C ARG A 45 -15.20 -2.24 1.14
N GLY A 46 -13.88 -2.35 1.15
CA GLY A 46 -12.97 -1.24 1.49
C GLY A 46 -12.00 -1.52 2.63
N ARG A 47 -10.91 -0.75 2.66
CA ARG A 47 -9.81 -0.82 3.65
C ARG A 47 -10.22 -0.46 5.09
N ALA A 48 -11.49 -0.11 5.32
CA ALA A 48 -12.02 0.37 6.60
C ALA A 48 -13.32 -0.34 7.04
N ALA A 49 -13.70 -1.44 6.37
CA ALA A 49 -14.83 -2.24 6.84
C ALA A 49 -14.44 -3.00 8.12
N HIS A 50 -15.31 -3.01 9.13
CA HIS A 50 -15.14 -3.89 10.29
C HIS A 50 -15.30 -5.34 9.84
N LEU A 51 -14.18 -6.06 9.76
CA LEU A 51 -14.15 -7.45 9.37
C LEU A 51 -14.35 -8.32 10.60
N SER A 52 -15.21 -9.33 10.48
CA SER A 52 -15.28 -10.39 11.48
C SER A 52 -13.90 -11.02 11.67
N PRO A 53 -13.45 -11.28 12.91
CA PRO A 53 -12.19 -11.98 13.14
C PRO A 53 -12.18 -13.36 12.47
N ASP A 54 -13.32 -14.05 12.42
CA ASP A 54 -13.46 -15.41 11.88
C ASP A 54 -13.64 -15.44 10.35
N ALA A 55 -13.66 -14.28 9.69
CA ALA A 55 -13.81 -14.24 8.23
C ALA A 55 -12.51 -14.64 7.51
N PRO A 56 -12.60 -15.37 6.39
CA PRO A 56 -11.43 -15.71 5.60
C PRO A 56 -10.81 -14.49 4.92
N ARG A 57 -9.49 -14.52 4.74
CA ARG A 57 -8.68 -13.43 4.17
C ARG A 57 -7.73 -13.98 3.11
N VAL A 58 -7.57 -13.25 2.01
CA VAL A 58 -6.50 -13.52 1.04
C VAL A 58 -5.18 -12.96 1.56
N LEU A 59 -4.12 -13.74 1.44
CA LEU A 59 -2.76 -13.36 1.78
C LEU A 59 -2.04 -12.92 0.51
N LEU A 60 -1.38 -11.78 0.58
CA LEU A 60 -0.72 -11.13 -0.54
C LEU A 60 0.73 -10.85 -0.18
N GLU A 61 1.63 -11.10 -1.13
CA GLU A 61 3.02 -10.61 -1.09
C GLU A 61 3.24 -9.60 -2.20
N LEU A 62 4.16 -8.67 -1.96
CA LEU A 62 4.56 -7.72 -2.98
C LEU A 62 5.63 -8.34 -3.88
N ASP A 63 5.37 -8.37 -5.18
CA ASP A 63 6.37 -8.70 -6.18
C ASP A 63 7.37 -7.54 -6.32
N ASP A 64 8.64 -7.80 -6.00
CA ASP A 64 9.70 -6.77 -6.00
C ASP A 64 10.05 -6.27 -7.42
N THR A 65 9.75 -7.04 -8.46
CA THR A 65 10.06 -6.70 -9.87
C THR A 65 8.97 -5.83 -10.48
N THR A 66 7.71 -6.22 -10.29
CA THR A 66 6.54 -5.57 -10.91
C THR A 66 5.88 -4.54 -9.99
N GLY A 67 6.14 -4.63 -8.68
CA GLY A 67 5.50 -3.82 -7.65
C GLY A 67 4.02 -4.14 -7.46
N GLN A 68 3.55 -5.30 -7.94
CA GLN A 68 2.17 -5.77 -7.83
C GLN A 68 1.98 -6.65 -6.58
N TRP A 69 0.79 -6.61 -6.00
CA TRP A 69 0.42 -7.56 -4.95
C TRP A 69 -0.06 -8.87 -5.57
N ILE A 70 0.59 -9.97 -5.22
CA ILE A 70 0.30 -11.31 -5.73
C ILE A 70 -0.30 -12.18 -4.61
N PRO A 71 -1.39 -12.90 -4.89
CA PRO A 71 -1.98 -13.81 -3.91
C PRO A 71 -1.05 -15.01 -3.70
N VAL A 72 -0.71 -15.27 -2.45
CA VAL A 72 0.17 -16.38 -2.04
C VAL A 72 -0.56 -17.43 -1.21
N GLY A 73 -1.77 -17.15 -0.73
CA GLY A 73 -2.55 -18.08 0.05
C GLY A 73 -3.85 -17.51 0.59
N LEU A 74 -4.53 -18.32 1.39
CA LEU A 74 -5.73 -17.97 2.12
C LEU A 74 -5.50 -18.24 3.60
N ALA A 75 -5.95 -17.33 4.46
CA ALA A 75 -6.10 -17.55 5.89
C ALA A 75 -7.58 -17.78 6.21
N ALA A 76 -7.86 -18.77 7.05
CA ALA A 76 -9.22 -19.07 7.50
C ALA A 76 -9.78 -17.97 8.40
N ASP A 77 -8.92 -17.32 9.19
CA ASP A 77 -9.30 -16.32 10.19
C ASP A 77 -8.25 -15.20 10.35
N ALA A 78 -8.53 -14.22 11.23
CA ALA A 78 -7.66 -13.09 11.50
C ALA A 78 -6.35 -13.47 12.19
N ARG A 79 -6.35 -14.55 12.99
CA ARG A 79 -5.19 -15.00 13.74
C ARG A 79 -4.16 -15.63 12.81
N GLU A 80 -4.60 -16.46 11.87
CA GLU A 80 -3.74 -17.03 10.84
C GLU A 80 -3.18 -15.94 9.91
N ALA A 81 -4.02 -14.96 9.53
CA ALA A 81 -3.55 -13.80 8.77
C ALA A 81 -2.49 -12.98 9.55
N ALA A 82 -2.69 -12.76 10.85
CA ALA A 82 -1.71 -12.06 11.68
C ALA A 82 -0.38 -12.81 11.80
N ALA A 83 -0.41 -14.15 11.88
CA ALA A 83 0.81 -14.96 11.88
C ALA A 83 1.60 -14.80 10.58
N PHE A 84 0.93 -14.76 9.42
CA PHE A 84 1.56 -14.48 8.13
C PHE A 84 2.22 -13.09 8.09
N LEU A 85 1.54 -12.07 8.62
CA LEU A 85 2.06 -10.70 8.65
C LEU A 85 3.25 -10.51 9.62
N ALA A 86 3.37 -11.39 10.61
CA ALA A 86 4.42 -11.33 11.63
C ALA A 86 5.70 -12.10 11.26
N GLY A 87 5.65 -12.96 10.22
CA GLY A 87 6.84 -13.62 9.69
C GLY A 87 7.75 -12.67 8.92
#